data_AF-A0A0R1SJE8-F1
#
_entry.id   AF-A0A0R1SJE8-F1
#
_cell.length_a   1.000
_cell.length_b   1.000
_cell.length_c   1.000
_cell.angle_alpha   90.00
_cell.angle_beta   90.00
_cell.angle_gamma   90.00
#
_symmetry.space_group_name_H-M   'P 1'
#
loop_
_entity.id
_entity.type
_entity.pdbx_description
1 polymer ?
#
loop_
_entity_poly.entity_id
_entity_poly.type
_entity_poly.pdbx_seq_one_letter_code
_entity_poly.pdbx_strand_id
1 'polypeptide(L)'
;MSFFDRNKKSGDNKRSRSTENTDGSQGTPQFSSVPPFPQQQPDVDPNINSTPIQPDQQATPMNGQNMNPPIDNNDQNQMQMPQNQPQATDRDFVASDSVQSDGPEMNGYYYEEQAVPEKDNQDWVGTQADLEGIINQENDVKKQLRYQLLSSRSYYNYVLRSLGKDQDNARTETNDQIAKINESLKKWFGSSEMANEIFLDPNRNYFIFSDHLETDPDEGERQMWTKLTQTFNDHGFLANTITVSYDDLANQTWADYQNSDLVNPNSYLLNMYNDLQGRNQNMPITAAEIPFQEDYKVEHDKEKNVDKIYDDDNLIMEVARNGHGQLKVIRHYDDRKLLSRDIFDVNGVNSATQFYDPQNPNRVIRENFYRQDGTLVLIKNYTDEEPFIQLFSRGNVLISTFKSDEELIFWWLKNQALRNMQATIFVSIDSAFYKKLLDLRKYSIEIIPIVMTQDQNASIVTDLLNGTDKITAVFAGNDNVNGYLNKNAKVDMDISTLEDVETPIYKH
;
A
#
# COMPACT_ATOMS: atom_id res chain seq x y z
N MET A 1 -43.64 -26.51 6.62
CA MET A 1 -44.65 -25.91 5.72
C MET A 1 -43.91 -25.33 4.53
N SER A 2 -44.22 -25.84 3.32
CA SER A 2 -43.47 -25.62 2.08
C SER A 2 -44.41 -25.02 1.03
N PHE A 3 -44.07 -23.84 0.51
CA PHE A 3 -44.60 -23.18 -0.69
C PHE A 3 -43.51 -22.13 -1.04
N PHE A 4 -42.77 -22.19 -2.15
CA PHE A 4 -43.24 -22.05 -3.52
C PHE A 4 -42.29 -22.75 -4.50
N ASP A 5 -42.90 -23.40 -5.48
CA ASP A 5 -42.29 -23.90 -6.71
C ASP A 5 -43.10 -23.28 -7.87
N ARG A 6 -42.44 -22.57 -8.79
CA ARG A 6 -42.99 -22.27 -10.12
C ARG A 6 -41.88 -22.23 -11.17
N ASN A 7 -41.93 -23.27 -11.98
CA ASN A 7 -41.28 -23.56 -13.23
C ASN A 7 -41.51 -22.55 -14.38
N LYS A 8 -40.54 -22.58 -15.32
CA LYS A 8 -40.64 -22.67 -16.80
C LYS A 8 -40.45 -21.44 -17.71
N LYS A 9 -39.30 -21.51 -18.42
CA LYS A 9 -39.08 -21.69 -19.88
C LYS A 9 -38.97 -20.48 -20.85
N SER A 10 -37.80 -20.49 -21.51
CA SER A 10 -37.49 -20.37 -22.94
C SER A 10 -37.64 -19.04 -23.69
N GLY A 11 -36.56 -18.68 -24.41
CA GLY A 11 -36.57 -17.74 -25.51
C GLY A 11 -35.19 -17.50 -26.12
N ASP A 12 -34.74 -18.42 -26.98
CA ASP A 12 -33.66 -18.19 -27.93
C ASP A 12 -33.96 -16.98 -28.83
N ASN A 13 -32.96 -16.13 -29.10
CA ASN A 13 -32.84 -15.54 -30.44
C ASN A 13 -31.42 -15.09 -30.77
N LYS A 14 -30.81 -15.82 -31.70
CA LYS A 14 -29.65 -15.43 -32.50
C LYS A 14 -30.03 -14.27 -33.43
N ARG A 15 -29.18 -13.25 -33.54
CA ARG A 15 -29.02 -12.48 -34.79
C ARG A 15 -27.56 -12.06 -34.96
N SER A 16 -26.91 -12.74 -35.90
CA SER A 16 -25.70 -12.30 -36.58
C SER A 16 -25.94 -11.01 -37.34
N ARG A 17 -24.96 -10.10 -37.33
CA ARG A 17 -24.73 -9.18 -38.44
C ARG A 17 -23.23 -8.93 -38.58
N SER A 18 -22.68 -9.53 -39.62
CA SER A 18 -21.40 -9.24 -40.25
C SER A 18 -21.44 -7.89 -40.95
N THR A 19 -20.37 -7.12 -40.84
CA THR A 19 -19.87 -6.25 -41.92
C THR A 19 -18.37 -6.10 -41.75
N GLU A 20 -17.64 -6.75 -42.65
CA GLU A 20 -16.27 -6.43 -43.03
C GLU A 20 -16.22 -5.00 -43.58
N ASN A 21 -15.15 -4.28 -43.27
CA ASN A 21 -14.57 -3.30 -44.18
C ASN A 21 -13.06 -3.27 -43.95
N THR A 22 -12.36 -3.89 -44.90
CA THR A 22 -10.96 -3.70 -45.24
C THR A 22 -10.79 -2.32 -45.86
N ASP A 23 -9.87 -1.51 -45.35
CA ASP A 23 -9.07 -0.66 -46.24
C ASP A 23 -7.68 -0.40 -45.65
N GLY A 24 -6.67 -0.57 -46.51
CA GLY A 24 -5.26 -0.49 -46.17
C GLY A 24 -4.70 0.88 -46.51
N SER A 25 -3.91 1.43 -45.59
CA SER A 25 -3.08 2.60 -45.84
C SER A 25 -1.73 2.39 -45.17
N GLN A 26 -0.70 2.21 -46.00
CA GLN A 26 0.69 2.18 -45.59
C GLN A 26 1.13 3.61 -45.26
N GLY A 27 1.40 3.87 -43.98
CA GLY A 27 2.02 5.09 -43.49
C GLY A 27 3.35 4.78 -42.80
N THR A 28 4.43 5.37 -43.30
CA THR A 28 5.76 5.42 -42.69
C THR A 28 5.71 5.96 -41.24
N PRO A 29 6.36 5.34 -40.25
CA PRO A 29 6.39 5.90 -38.90
C PRO A 29 7.44 7.01 -38.80
N GLN A 30 6.98 8.26 -38.82
CA GLN A 30 7.68 9.38 -38.20
C GLN A 30 7.55 9.22 -36.68
N PHE A 31 8.69 9.27 -35.98
CA PHE A 31 8.74 9.35 -34.52
C PHE A 31 8.15 10.70 -34.08
N SER A 32 6.96 10.66 -33.51
CA SER A 32 6.37 11.77 -32.77
C SER A 32 6.39 11.41 -31.28
N SER A 33 6.81 12.39 -30.49
CA SER A 33 6.78 12.48 -29.03
C SER A 33 5.64 11.70 -28.38
N VAL A 34 5.96 11.06 -27.25
CA VAL A 34 5.02 10.57 -26.24
C VAL A 34 3.86 11.59 -26.10
N PRO A 35 2.59 11.18 -26.27
CA PRO A 35 1.48 12.11 -26.15
C PRO A 35 1.35 12.60 -24.70
N PRO A 36 1.02 13.88 -24.47
CA PRO A 36 0.72 14.36 -23.13
C PRO A 36 -0.53 13.64 -22.58
N PHE A 37 -0.54 13.47 -21.25
CA PHE A 37 -1.65 12.93 -20.47
C PHE A 37 -3.02 13.40 -20.98
N PRO A 38 -4.02 12.51 -21.12
CA PRO A 38 -5.40 12.95 -21.28
C PRO A 38 -5.85 13.64 -19.98
N GLN A 39 -5.90 14.97 -20.00
CA GLN A 39 -6.67 15.73 -19.03
C GLN A 39 -8.14 15.36 -19.23
N GLN A 40 -8.70 14.58 -18.31
CA GLN A 40 -10.15 14.48 -18.21
C GLN A 40 -10.67 15.85 -17.73
N GLN A 41 -11.24 16.62 -18.65
CA GLN A 41 -12.14 17.70 -18.30
C GLN A 41 -13.39 17.06 -17.65
N PRO A 42 -13.83 17.54 -16.48
CA PRO A 42 -15.14 17.16 -15.97
C PRO A 42 -16.21 17.86 -16.83
N ASP A 43 -17.06 17.06 -17.47
CA ASP A 43 -18.33 17.52 -18.02
C ASP A 43 -19.19 18.06 -16.86
N VAL A 44 -19.32 19.38 -16.79
CA VAL A 44 -20.24 20.06 -15.88
C VAL A 44 -21.60 20.11 -16.57
N ASP A 45 -22.53 19.28 -16.11
CA ASP A 45 -23.95 19.41 -16.42
C ASP A 45 -24.58 20.49 -15.51
N PRO A 46 -25.08 21.63 -16.03
CA PRO A 46 -25.56 22.74 -15.22
C PRO A 46 -27.05 22.58 -14.91
N ASN A 47 -27.43 21.58 -14.12
CA ASN A 47 -28.71 21.59 -13.42
C ASN A 47 -28.84 20.41 -12.44
N ILE A 48 -28.63 20.65 -11.14
CA ILE A 48 -29.47 20.11 -10.06
C ILE A 48 -29.24 20.98 -8.82
N ASN A 49 -30.35 21.51 -8.33
CA ASN A 49 -30.48 22.40 -7.21
C ASN A 49 -30.72 21.56 -5.95
N SER A 50 -29.78 21.52 -5.00
CA SER A 50 -30.04 20.97 -3.67
C SER A 50 -29.18 21.68 -2.62
N THR A 51 -29.86 22.47 -1.81
CA THR A 51 -29.39 23.25 -0.65
C THR A 51 -28.76 22.38 0.45
N PRO A 52 -27.64 22.81 1.06
CA PRO A 52 -27.17 22.26 2.33
C PRO A 52 -27.86 22.94 3.52
N ILE A 53 -28.25 22.12 4.49
CA ILE A 53 -28.76 22.49 5.81
C ILE A 53 -27.60 23.05 6.67
N GLN A 54 -27.75 24.27 7.18
CA GLN A 54 -26.87 24.90 8.16
C GLN A 54 -27.11 24.32 9.58
N PRO A 55 -26.07 24.20 10.42
CA PRO A 55 -26.23 24.19 11.86
C PRO A 55 -26.18 25.61 12.44
N ASP A 56 -27.07 25.86 13.38
CA ASP A 56 -27.32 27.12 14.08
C ASP A 56 -26.12 27.74 14.81
N GLN A 57 -26.10 29.08 14.78
CA GLN A 57 -25.26 29.95 15.60
C GLN A 57 -25.84 30.12 17.00
N GLN A 58 -25.00 30.12 18.04
CA GLN A 58 -25.27 30.90 19.26
C GLN A 58 -24.02 31.67 19.74
N ALA A 59 -24.21 32.99 19.74
CA ALA A 59 -23.76 34.06 20.64
C ALA A 59 -22.29 34.15 21.12
N THR A 60 -21.65 35.25 20.71
CA THR A 60 -20.48 35.91 21.35
C THR A 60 -20.90 36.75 22.57
N PRO A 61 -19.94 37.26 23.37
CA PRO A 61 -19.52 38.65 23.14
C PRO A 61 -18.01 38.99 23.35
N MET A 62 -17.56 39.92 22.49
CA MET A 62 -16.61 41.06 22.64
C MET A 62 -15.16 40.91 23.16
N ASN A 63 -14.19 41.19 22.26
CA ASN A 63 -13.28 42.37 22.24
C ASN A 63 -12.31 42.22 21.02
N GLY A 64 -12.30 43.11 20.00
CA GLY A 64 -11.39 44.28 19.83
C GLY A 64 -9.94 43.84 19.55
N GLN A 65 -9.19 44.17 18.48
CA GLN A 65 -9.10 45.25 17.48
C GLN A 65 -8.37 44.65 16.22
N ASN A 66 -8.85 44.81 14.99
CA ASN A 66 -8.50 45.83 13.99
C ASN A 66 -6.98 45.95 13.62
N MET A 67 -6.57 45.42 12.46
CA MET A 67 -5.99 46.18 11.32
C MET A 67 -5.24 45.27 10.31
N ASN A 68 -5.56 45.48 9.03
CA ASN A 68 -4.83 45.13 7.80
C ASN A 68 -5.02 46.37 6.88
N PRO A 69 -4.32 46.60 5.75
CA PRO A 69 -3.07 46.03 5.20
C PRO A 69 -2.08 47.20 4.82
N PRO A 70 -1.09 47.15 3.87
CA PRO A 70 -1.28 46.82 2.44
C PRO A 70 -0.18 45.98 1.75
N ILE A 71 -0.62 45.52 0.59
CA ILE A 71 0.04 44.92 -0.58
C ILE A 71 1.15 45.82 -1.13
N ASP A 72 2.25 45.23 -1.62
CA ASP A 72 3.13 45.89 -2.59
C ASP A 72 3.58 44.93 -3.72
N ASN A 73 3.62 45.50 -4.92
CA ASN A 73 3.88 44.89 -6.23
C ASN A 73 5.29 45.35 -6.71
N ASN A 74 5.85 44.65 -7.71
CA ASN A 74 7.17 44.78 -8.36
C ASN A 74 8.24 43.85 -7.74
N ASP A 75 9.12 43.20 -8.50
CA ASP A 75 9.82 43.71 -9.67
C ASP A 75 10.31 42.62 -10.63
N GLN A 76 10.56 43.08 -11.85
CA GLN A 76 11.11 42.37 -13.00
C GLN A 76 12.53 41.85 -12.73
N ASN A 77 12.87 40.67 -13.26
CA ASN A 77 14.26 40.40 -13.65
C ASN A 77 14.31 39.50 -14.89
N GLN A 78 14.72 40.12 -15.99
CA GLN A 78 15.11 39.50 -17.25
C GLN A 78 16.52 38.90 -17.09
N MET A 79 16.72 37.63 -17.46
CA MET A 79 18.04 37.12 -17.81
C MET A 79 18.03 36.70 -19.27
N GLN A 80 18.87 37.39 -20.05
CA GLN A 80 19.14 37.16 -21.46
C GLN A 80 20.01 35.91 -21.64
N MET A 81 19.61 35.03 -22.54
CA MET A 81 20.43 33.94 -23.10
C MET A 81 21.02 34.40 -24.44
N PRO A 82 22.31 34.19 -24.72
CA PRO A 82 22.87 34.42 -26.05
C PRO A 82 22.60 33.23 -26.98
N GLN A 83 21.93 33.52 -28.09
CA GLN A 83 21.66 32.64 -29.22
C GLN A 83 22.86 32.68 -30.19
N ASN A 84 23.55 31.55 -30.39
CA ASN A 84 24.54 31.38 -31.45
C ASN A 84 23.97 30.43 -32.52
N GLN A 85 23.64 30.98 -33.69
CA GLN A 85 23.37 30.25 -34.93
C GLN A 85 24.61 30.32 -35.84
N PRO A 86 25.06 29.21 -36.45
CA PRO A 86 26.02 29.27 -37.56
C PRO A 86 25.30 29.53 -38.90
N GLN A 87 25.77 30.54 -39.63
CA GLN A 87 25.44 30.78 -41.04
C GLN A 87 26.14 29.77 -41.94
N ALA A 88 25.38 29.15 -42.84
CA ALA A 88 25.88 28.41 -43.99
C ALA A 88 26.23 29.39 -45.12
N THR A 89 27.39 29.21 -45.75
CA THR A 89 27.79 29.90 -46.99
C THR A 89 27.91 28.89 -48.12
N ASP A 90 27.06 29.08 -49.13
CA ASP A 90 27.15 28.46 -50.45
C ASP A 90 28.45 28.85 -51.17
N ARG A 91 29.08 27.88 -51.84
CA ARG A 91 30.07 28.13 -52.89
C ARG A 91 29.88 27.19 -54.08
N ASP A 92 29.85 27.83 -55.23
CA ASP A 92 29.51 27.32 -56.55
C ASP A 92 30.51 26.32 -57.15
N PHE A 93 29.92 25.43 -57.95
CA PHE A 93 30.53 24.55 -58.93
C PHE A 93 31.16 25.34 -60.10
N VAL A 94 32.41 25.03 -60.46
CA VAL A 94 32.95 25.25 -61.81
C VAL A 94 33.74 24.02 -62.23
N ALA A 95 33.35 23.44 -63.37
CA ALA A 95 33.99 22.32 -64.04
C ALA A 95 35.25 22.77 -64.80
N SER A 96 36.28 21.92 -64.84
CA SER A 96 37.41 22.05 -65.76
C SER A 96 37.61 20.77 -66.56
N ASP A 97 37.73 20.95 -67.88
CA ASP A 97 37.97 19.96 -68.92
C ASP A 97 39.46 19.98 -69.32
N SER A 98 40.02 18.80 -69.63
CA SER A 98 41.03 18.42 -70.67
C SER A 98 42.27 19.33 -70.95
N VAL A 99 43.49 18.91 -71.36
CA VAL A 99 44.13 17.66 -71.84
C VAL A 99 45.64 17.96 -72.09
N GLN A 100 46.50 16.96 -71.83
CA GLN A 100 47.85 16.60 -72.37
C GLN A 100 49.05 17.59 -72.54
N SER A 101 50.25 17.08 -72.22
CA SER A 101 51.41 16.94 -73.17
C SER A 101 52.59 16.15 -72.56
N ASP A 102 53.15 15.20 -73.33
CA ASP A 102 54.53 14.61 -73.42
C ASP A 102 55.44 14.57 -72.18
N GLY A 103 56.19 13.51 -71.83
CA GLY A 103 56.82 12.38 -72.52
C GLY A 103 57.92 11.80 -71.58
N PRO A 104 58.58 10.67 -71.88
CA PRO A 104 59.07 9.71 -70.88
C PRO A 104 60.55 9.83 -70.50
N GLU A 105 60.95 9.40 -69.29
CA GLU A 105 62.28 8.82 -69.04
C GLU A 105 62.36 8.09 -67.68
N MET A 106 62.92 6.88 -67.70
CA MET A 106 63.26 6.06 -66.53
C MET A 106 64.63 6.47 -65.97
N ASN A 107 64.76 6.60 -64.64
CA ASN A 107 65.90 6.06 -63.88
C ASN A 107 65.83 6.40 -62.37
N GLY A 108 66.25 5.44 -61.54
CA GLY A 108 66.97 5.72 -60.29
C GLY A 108 66.16 5.65 -59.00
N TYR A 109 66.37 4.59 -58.23
CA TYR A 109 65.98 4.46 -56.82
C TYR A 109 66.47 5.64 -55.97
N TYR A 110 65.58 6.27 -55.20
CA TYR A 110 65.83 6.71 -53.82
C TYR A 110 64.50 6.60 -53.05
N TYR A 111 64.48 5.80 -51.99
CA TYR A 111 63.45 5.91 -50.96
C TYR A 111 63.73 7.21 -50.20
N GLU A 112 62.89 8.24 -50.37
CA GLU A 112 62.75 9.25 -49.33
C GLU A 112 61.79 8.67 -48.29
N GLU A 113 62.31 8.40 -47.09
CA GLU A 113 61.47 8.25 -45.90
C GLU A 113 60.63 9.52 -45.78
N GLN A 114 59.34 9.44 -46.14
CA GLN A 114 58.39 10.42 -45.64
C GLN A 114 58.43 10.30 -44.12
N ALA A 115 58.80 11.39 -43.45
CA ALA A 115 58.66 11.50 -42.00
C ALA A 115 57.22 11.13 -41.66
N VAL A 116 57.04 10.02 -40.94
CA VAL A 116 55.77 9.70 -40.28
C VAL A 116 55.48 10.93 -39.41
N PRO A 117 54.34 11.62 -39.59
CA PRO A 117 53.99 12.73 -38.70
C PRO A 117 54.10 12.23 -37.27
N GLU A 118 54.86 12.95 -36.43
CA GLU A 118 54.91 12.66 -35.00
C GLU A 118 53.47 12.51 -34.50
N LYS A 119 53.17 11.33 -33.98
CA LYS A 119 51.84 11.00 -33.47
C LYS A 119 51.60 11.91 -32.27
N ASP A 120 50.90 13.01 -32.50
CA ASP A 120 50.49 13.91 -31.44
C ASP A 120 49.50 13.16 -30.54
N ASN A 121 50.03 12.62 -29.44
CA ASN A 121 49.26 11.82 -28.47
C ASN A 121 48.20 12.67 -27.73
N GLN A 122 48.16 13.99 -27.93
CA GLN A 122 47.16 14.86 -27.29
C GLN A 122 45.78 14.77 -27.96
N ASP A 123 45.71 14.51 -29.27
CA ASP A 123 44.45 14.45 -30.03
C ASP A 123 43.65 13.17 -29.71
N TRP A 124 44.36 12.08 -29.38
CA TRP A 124 43.77 10.82 -28.94
C TRP A 124 43.18 10.89 -27.53
N VAL A 125 43.76 11.68 -26.63
CA VAL A 125 43.24 11.84 -25.27
C VAL A 125 41.93 12.64 -25.28
N GLY A 126 41.83 13.68 -26.10
CA GLY A 126 40.58 14.42 -26.33
C GLY A 126 39.50 13.54 -26.97
N THR A 127 39.86 12.83 -28.04
CA THR A 127 38.94 11.89 -28.72
C THR A 127 38.46 10.76 -27.79
N GLN A 128 39.34 10.23 -26.93
CA GLN A 128 38.97 9.20 -25.95
C GLN A 128 38.04 9.77 -24.87
N ALA A 129 38.31 10.96 -24.34
CA ALA A 129 37.45 11.61 -23.36
C ALA A 129 36.06 11.94 -23.95
N ASP A 130 36.01 12.36 -25.22
CA ASP A 130 34.76 12.62 -25.93
C ASP A 130 33.97 11.32 -26.18
N LEU A 131 34.65 10.22 -26.53
CA LEU A 131 34.03 8.90 -26.68
C LEU A 131 33.51 8.38 -25.33
N GLU A 132 34.28 8.51 -24.26
CA GLU A 132 33.83 8.17 -22.90
C GLU A 132 32.64 9.04 -22.48
N GLY A 133 32.65 10.34 -22.83
CA GLY A 133 31.53 11.25 -22.62
C GLY A 133 30.26 10.84 -23.38
N ILE A 134 30.38 10.46 -24.65
CA ILE A 134 29.27 9.98 -25.48
C ILE A 134 28.74 8.64 -24.96
N ILE A 135 29.63 7.73 -24.54
CA ILE A 135 29.23 6.44 -23.93
C ILE A 135 28.47 6.68 -22.63
N ASN A 136 28.93 7.61 -21.78
CA ASN A 136 28.23 7.96 -20.55
C ASN A 136 26.86 8.58 -20.82
N GLN A 137 26.77 9.49 -21.79
CA GLN A 137 25.50 10.09 -22.20
C GLN A 137 24.53 9.05 -22.79
N GLU A 138 25.03 8.13 -23.62
CA GLU A 138 24.24 7.01 -24.15
C GLU A 138 23.73 6.12 -23.00
N ASN A 139 24.59 5.81 -22.02
CA ASN A 139 24.21 5.02 -20.85
C ASN A 139 23.14 5.72 -20.00
N ASP A 140 23.25 7.03 -19.81
CA ASP A 140 22.26 7.81 -19.06
C ASP A 140 20.91 7.88 -19.78
N VAL A 141 20.92 8.11 -21.10
CA VAL A 141 19.69 8.09 -21.92
C VAL A 141 19.07 6.69 -21.92
N LYS A 142 19.88 5.62 -22.00
CA LYS A 142 19.39 4.24 -21.90
C LYS A 142 18.77 3.96 -20.53
N LYS A 143 19.37 4.44 -19.43
CA LYS A 143 18.79 4.32 -18.09
C LYS A 143 17.45 5.06 -18.00
N GLN A 144 17.38 6.30 -18.49
CA GLN A 144 16.13 7.07 -18.50
C GLN A 144 15.04 6.41 -19.35
N LEU A 145 15.38 5.90 -20.54
CA LEU A 145 14.43 5.19 -21.40
C LEU A 145 13.96 3.90 -20.73
N ARG A 146 14.87 3.15 -20.10
CA ARG A 146 14.53 1.95 -19.34
C ARG A 146 13.53 2.29 -18.24
N TYR A 147 13.84 3.31 -17.44
CA TYR A 147 12.98 3.79 -16.36
C TYR A 147 11.58 4.17 -16.88
N GLN A 148 11.52 5.00 -17.93
CA GLN A 148 10.24 5.43 -18.52
C GLN A 148 9.38 4.26 -19.02
N LEU A 149 10.00 3.28 -19.69
CA LEU A 149 9.30 2.11 -20.21
C LEU A 149 8.78 1.21 -19.07
N LEU A 150 9.60 0.96 -18.04
CA LEU A 150 9.19 0.14 -16.90
C LEU A 150 8.10 0.83 -16.07
N SER A 151 8.24 2.13 -15.81
CA SER A 151 7.23 2.94 -15.13
C SER A 151 5.90 2.96 -15.90
N SER A 152 5.96 3.17 -17.23
CA SER A 152 4.77 3.12 -18.08
C SER A 152 4.11 1.74 -18.06
N ARG A 153 4.90 0.66 -18.11
CA ARG A 153 4.36 -0.70 -18.05
C ARG A 153 3.68 -0.97 -16.72
N SER A 154 4.29 -0.54 -15.62
CA SER A 154 3.72 -0.64 -14.28
C SER A 154 2.40 0.10 -14.15
N TYR A 155 2.31 1.31 -14.70
CA TYR A 155 1.06 2.07 -14.75
C TYR A 155 -0.04 1.31 -15.51
N TYR A 156 0.24 0.80 -16.71
CA TYR A 156 -0.77 0.06 -17.46
C TYR A 156 -1.12 -1.29 -16.80
N ASN A 157 -0.17 -1.95 -16.14
CA ASN A 157 -0.45 -3.11 -15.30
C ASN A 157 -1.39 -2.74 -14.15
N TYR A 158 -1.18 -1.59 -13.50
CA TYR A 158 -2.09 -1.04 -12.48
C TYR A 158 -3.49 -0.75 -13.05
N VAL A 159 -3.58 -0.08 -14.21
CA VAL A 159 -4.87 0.16 -14.88
C VAL A 159 -5.59 -1.16 -15.16
N LEU A 160 -4.88 -2.16 -15.68
CA LEU A 160 -5.48 -3.47 -15.96
C LEU A 160 -6.01 -4.16 -14.69
N ARG A 161 -5.34 -3.96 -13.55
CA ARG A 161 -5.78 -4.45 -12.23
C ARG A 161 -7.03 -3.73 -11.73
N SER A 162 -7.17 -2.43 -12.00
CA SER A 162 -8.29 -1.62 -11.52
C SER A 162 -9.55 -1.73 -12.38
N LEU A 163 -9.41 -2.10 -13.66
CA LEU A 163 -10.53 -2.29 -14.59
C LEU A 163 -11.44 -3.47 -14.19
N GLY A 164 -12.76 -3.23 -14.23
CA GLY A 164 -13.80 -4.23 -14.01
C GLY A 164 -13.79 -5.35 -15.05
N LYS A 165 -14.43 -6.49 -14.73
CA LYS A 165 -14.53 -7.64 -15.65
C LYS A 165 -15.39 -7.37 -16.89
N ASP A 166 -16.23 -6.35 -16.85
CA ASP A 166 -17.17 -5.92 -17.87
C ASP A 166 -16.59 -4.87 -18.84
N GLN A 167 -15.35 -4.44 -18.63
CA GLN A 167 -14.68 -3.40 -19.41
C GLN A 167 -13.73 -3.97 -20.48
N ASP A 168 -14.22 -4.93 -21.29
CA ASP A 168 -13.40 -5.71 -22.23
C ASP A 168 -12.59 -4.86 -23.22
N ASN A 169 -13.18 -3.77 -23.75
CA ASN A 169 -12.48 -2.88 -24.68
C ASN A 169 -11.30 -2.16 -24.01
N ALA A 170 -11.52 -1.57 -22.83
CA ALA A 170 -10.47 -0.88 -22.08
C ALA A 170 -9.35 -1.85 -21.64
N ARG A 171 -9.72 -3.09 -21.28
CA ARG A 171 -8.75 -4.15 -20.96
C ARG A 171 -7.92 -4.52 -22.19
N THR A 172 -8.54 -4.63 -23.37
CA THR A 172 -7.85 -4.92 -24.63
C THR A 172 -6.88 -3.79 -24.99
N GLU A 173 -7.32 -2.53 -24.95
CA GLU A 173 -6.48 -1.37 -25.20
C GLU A 173 -5.29 -1.29 -24.23
N THR A 174 -5.53 -1.56 -22.94
CA THR A 174 -4.48 -1.56 -21.91
C THR A 174 -3.45 -2.67 -22.18
N ASN A 175 -3.91 -3.87 -22.56
CA ASN A 175 -3.03 -4.96 -22.96
C ASN A 175 -2.19 -4.61 -24.20
N ASP A 176 -2.79 -3.93 -25.19
CA ASP A 176 -2.07 -3.49 -26.38
C ASP A 176 -0.97 -2.48 -26.05
N GLN A 177 -1.20 -1.58 -25.07
CA GLN A 177 -0.16 -0.67 -24.59
C GLN A 177 0.99 -1.42 -23.90
N ILE A 178 0.66 -2.39 -23.03
CA ILE A 178 1.67 -3.26 -22.40
C ILE A 178 2.48 -4.01 -23.46
N ALA A 179 1.84 -4.54 -24.50
CA ALA A 179 2.51 -5.23 -25.60
C ALA A 179 3.50 -4.32 -26.35
N LYS A 180 3.09 -3.08 -26.69
CA LYS A 180 3.98 -2.09 -27.34
C LYS A 180 5.19 -1.73 -26.48
N ILE A 181 4.99 -1.60 -25.17
CA ILE A 181 6.08 -1.35 -24.23
C ILE A 181 7.03 -2.55 -24.18
N ASN A 182 6.50 -3.78 -24.11
CA ASN A 182 7.31 -4.99 -24.13
C ASN A 182 8.13 -5.15 -25.42
N GLU A 183 7.58 -4.79 -26.57
CA GLU A 183 8.33 -4.74 -27.84
C GLU A 183 9.47 -3.71 -27.78
N SER A 184 9.21 -2.55 -27.18
CA SER A 184 10.22 -1.49 -27.00
C SER A 184 11.34 -1.94 -26.06
N LEU A 185 11.01 -2.60 -24.94
CA LEU A 185 11.98 -3.17 -24.01
C LEU A 185 12.86 -4.23 -24.69
N LYS A 186 12.26 -5.16 -25.45
CA LYS A 186 13.01 -6.14 -26.25
C LYS A 186 13.93 -5.47 -27.27
N LYS A 187 13.44 -4.43 -27.96
CA LYS A 187 14.22 -3.73 -28.99
C LYS A 187 15.46 -3.04 -28.42
N TRP A 188 15.32 -2.34 -27.29
CA TRP A 188 16.40 -1.50 -26.75
C TRP A 188 17.30 -2.22 -25.76
N PHE A 189 16.80 -3.26 -25.09
CA PHE A 189 17.50 -3.93 -24.00
C PHE A 189 17.56 -5.46 -24.12
N GLY A 190 17.07 -6.03 -25.23
CA GLY A 190 17.18 -7.45 -25.53
C GLY A 190 16.22 -8.36 -24.77
N SER A 191 15.43 -7.84 -23.82
CA SER A 191 14.43 -8.60 -23.08
C SER A 191 13.26 -7.72 -22.63
N SER A 192 12.06 -8.30 -22.55
CA SER A 192 10.92 -7.73 -21.82
C SER A 192 10.82 -8.26 -20.39
N GLU A 193 11.59 -9.27 -20.02
CA GLU A 193 11.60 -9.89 -18.69
C GLU A 193 12.44 -9.05 -17.72
N MET A 194 12.00 -7.82 -17.50
CA MET A 194 12.59 -6.90 -16.54
C MET A 194 11.63 -6.74 -15.37
N ALA A 195 12.16 -6.61 -14.15
CA ALA A 195 11.35 -6.21 -13.00
C ALA A 195 10.73 -4.83 -13.26
N ASN A 196 9.44 -4.67 -13.02
CA ASN A 196 8.83 -3.35 -12.92
C ASN A 196 8.88 -2.87 -11.48
N GLU A 197 9.03 -1.55 -11.32
CA GLU A 197 8.64 -0.91 -10.07
C GLU A 197 7.12 -0.96 -9.90
N ILE A 198 6.62 -1.04 -8.68
CA ILE A 198 5.19 -0.97 -8.38
C ILE A 198 4.71 0.48 -8.54
N PHE A 199 3.71 0.69 -9.39
CA PHE A 199 3.03 1.97 -9.48
C PHE A 199 2.08 2.15 -8.28
N LEU A 200 2.26 3.24 -7.55
CA LEU A 200 1.41 3.66 -6.44
C LEU A 200 0.54 4.84 -6.91
N ASP A 201 -0.77 4.64 -6.99
CA ASP A 201 -1.75 5.67 -7.35
C ASP A 201 -1.97 6.68 -6.21
N PRO A 202 -1.70 7.99 -6.41
CA PRO A 202 -1.90 9.01 -5.37
C PRO A 202 -3.36 9.19 -4.93
N ASN A 203 -4.34 8.67 -5.68
CA ASN A 203 -5.76 8.78 -5.33
C ASN A 203 -6.27 7.62 -4.46
N ARG A 204 -5.39 6.68 -4.08
CA ARG A 204 -5.74 5.53 -3.23
C ARG A 204 -5.32 5.76 -1.78
N ASN A 205 -6.04 5.10 -0.87
CA ASN A 205 -5.66 5.04 0.53
C ASN A 205 -4.74 3.84 0.75
N TYR A 206 -3.60 4.06 1.40
CA TYR A 206 -2.62 3.02 1.67
C TYR A 206 -2.75 2.51 3.10
N PHE A 207 -2.73 1.19 3.24
CA PHE A 207 -2.75 0.52 4.53
C PHE A 207 -1.69 -0.56 4.62
N ILE A 208 -0.98 -0.63 5.73
CA ILE A 208 -0.17 -1.77 6.12
C ILE A 208 -1.01 -2.64 7.06
N PHE A 209 -1.21 -3.89 6.70
CA PHE A 209 -1.94 -4.86 7.50
C PHE A 209 -0.97 -5.65 8.38
N SER A 210 -1.24 -5.66 9.68
CA SER A 210 -0.57 -6.52 10.65
C SER A 210 -1.61 -7.30 11.46
N ASP A 211 -1.29 -8.55 11.81
CA ASP A 211 -2.18 -9.40 12.59
C ASP A 211 -2.40 -8.79 14.00
N HIS A 212 -1.32 -8.29 14.60
CA HIS A 212 -1.28 -7.57 15.88
C HIS A 212 -0.15 -6.53 15.89
N LEU A 213 -0.07 -5.72 16.95
CA LEU A 213 1.08 -4.86 17.22
C LEU A 213 1.84 -5.42 18.41
N GLU A 214 3.15 -5.60 18.27
CA GLU A 214 4.00 -5.98 19.39
C GLU A 214 4.43 -4.74 20.18
N THR A 215 4.34 -4.78 21.51
CA THR A 215 4.82 -3.64 22.33
C THR A 215 6.34 -3.45 22.20
N ASP A 216 7.08 -4.54 22.00
CA ASP A 216 8.51 -4.53 21.68
C ASP A 216 8.73 -5.42 20.45
N PRO A 217 8.54 -4.88 19.23
CA PRO A 217 8.69 -5.66 17.99
C PRO A 217 10.09 -6.23 17.89
N ASP A 218 10.29 -7.39 17.27
CA ASP A 218 11.65 -7.90 17.07
C ASP A 218 12.42 -7.07 16.02
N GLU A 219 13.70 -7.39 15.82
CA GLU A 219 14.53 -6.67 14.85
C GLU A 219 14.01 -6.79 13.40
N GLY A 220 13.43 -7.93 13.04
CA GLY A 220 12.89 -8.14 11.69
C GLY A 220 11.63 -7.31 11.45
N GLU A 221 10.72 -7.28 12.42
CA GLU A 221 9.52 -6.45 12.38
C GLU A 221 9.88 -4.96 12.40
N ARG A 222 10.84 -4.54 13.24
CA ARG A 222 11.34 -3.16 13.23
C ARG A 222 11.90 -2.74 11.88
N GLN A 223 12.68 -3.60 11.24
CA GLN A 223 13.23 -3.34 9.91
C GLN A 223 12.12 -3.25 8.86
N MET A 224 11.11 -4.12 8.92
CA MET A 224 9.95 -4.04 8.02
C MET A 224 9.25 -2.69 8.14
N TRP A 225 8.90 -2.27 9.36
CA TRP A 225 8.24 -0.98 9.59
C TRP A 225 9.09 0.20 9.14
N THR A 226 10.37 0.21 9.49
CA THR A 226 11.31 1.27 9.09
C THR A 226 11.37 1.42 7.58
N LYS A 227 11.56 0.31 6.85
CA LYS A 227 11.68 0.33 5.39
C LYS A 227 10.37 0.73 4.69
N LEU A 228 9.23 0.24 5.18
CA LEU A 228 7.93 0.65 4.67
C LEU A 228 7.73 2.16 4.85
N THR A 229 7.96 2.66 6.07
CA THR A 229 7.82 4.07 6.40
C THR A 229 8.72 4.95 5.52
N GLN A 230 9.98 4.57 5.35
CA GLN A 230 10.91 5.26 4.43
C GLN A 230 10.38 5.25 3.00
N THR A 231 10.01 4.07 2.47
CA THR A 231 9.47 3.92 1.11
C THR A 231 8.27 4.83 0.87
N PHE A 232 7.26 4.83 1.75
CA PHE A 232 6.07 5.68 1.57
C PHE A 232 6.40 7.17 1.68
N ASN A 233 7.23 7.56 2.66
CA ASN A 233 7.63 8.95 2.86
C ASN A 233 8.38 9.52 1.67
N ASP A 234 9.34 8.77 1.12
CA ASP A 234 10.14 9.19 -0.04
C ASP A 234 9.27 9.41 -1.27
N HIS A 235 8.13 8.71 -1.35
CA HIS A 235 7.15 8.83 -2.44
C HIS A 235 6.02 9.82 -2.15
N GLY A 236 6.08 10.54 -1.03
CA GLY A 236 5.05 11.50 -0.62
C GLY A 236 3.70 10.84 -0.29
N PHE A 237 3.69 9.55 0.01
CA PHE A 237 2.51 8.80 0.41
C PHE A 237 2.42 8.64 1.92
N LEU A 238 1.20 8.53 2.43
CA LEU A 238 0.92 8.18 3.81
C LEU A 238 0.26 6.80 3.87
N ALA A 239 0.97 5.83 4.45
CA ALA A 239 0.40 4.53 4.77
C ALA A 239 -0.11 4.52 6.21
N ASN A 240 -1.40 4.19 6.38
CA ASN A 240 -2.00 3.95 7.69
C ASN A 240 -1.86 2.47 8.06
N THR A 241 -2.18 2.08 9.29
CA THR A 241 -2.05 0.69 9.71
C THR A 241 -3.40 0.08 10.06
N ILE A 242 -3.61 -1.17 9.68
CA ILE A 242 -4.76 -1.99 10.07
C ILE A 242 -4.27 -3.10 10.97
N THR A 243 -4.91 -3.28 12.13
CA THR A 243 -4.73 -4.46 12.96
C THR A 243 -6.03 -5.14 13.35
N VAL A 244 -5.96 -6.44 13.58
CA VAL A 244 -7.15 -7.29 13.75
C VAL A 244 -7.19 -8.06 15.06
N SER A 245 -6.11 -8.05 15.85
CA SER A 245 -6.08 -8.66 17.17
C SER A 245 -6.66 -7.74 18.25
N TYR A 246 -7.22 -8.35 19.29
CA TYR A 246 -7.69 -7.63 20.47
C TYR A 246 -6.49 -7.23 21.31
N ASP A 247 -6.35 -5.93 21.54
CA ASP A 247 -5.31 -5.36 22.39
C ASP A 247 -5.86 -4.07 23.04
N ASP A 248 -5.86 -4.03 24.37
CA ASP A 248 -6.26 -2.86 25.16
C ASP A 248 -5.24 -1.71 25.09
N LEU A 249 -4.00 -2.01 24.69
CA LEU A 249 -2.91 -1.06 24.55
C LEU A 249 -2.60 -0.68 23.10
N ALA A 250 -3.34 -1.17 22.11
CA ALA A 250 -3.01 -1.00 20.68
C ALA A 250 -2.70 0.46 20.28
N ASN A 251 -3.52 1.41 20.75
CA ASN A 251 -3.31 2.82 20.43
C ASN A 251 -2.12 3.44 21.19
N GLN A 252 -1.80 2.94 22.39
CA GLN A 252 -0.61 3.34 23.13
C GLN A 252 0.64 2.81 22.41
N THR A 253 0.66 1.52 22.07
CA THR A 253 1.72 0.90 21.27
C THR A 253 1.94 1.64 19.95
N TRP A 254 0.86 2.03 19.26
CA TRP A 254 0.94 2.84 18.05
C TRP A 254 1.54 4.23 18.28
N ALA A 255 1.12 4.92 19.35
CA ALA A 255 1.71 6.20 19.71
C ALA A 255 3.21 6.06 20.02
N ASP A 256 3.62 4.96 20.67
CA ASP A 256 5.03 4.67 20.93
C ASP A 256 5.81 4.45 19.63
N TYR A 257 5.24 3.73 18.65
CA TYR A 257 5.85 3.55 17.32
C TYR A 257 6.01 4.89 16.57
N GLN A 258 5.01 5.78 16.67
CA GLN A 258 5.08 7.12 16.08
C GLN A 258 6.17 7.97 16.77
N ASN A 259 6.27 7.91 18.10
CA ASN A 259 7.24 8.67 18.88
C ASN A 259 8.68 8.15 18.71
N SER A 260 8.86 6.89 18.31
CA SER A 260 10.16 6.29 18.03
C SER A 260 10.56 6.36 16.55
N ASP A 261 9.83 7.13 15.73
CA ASP A 261 10.02 7.23 14.26
C ASP A 261 9.98 5.88 13.52
N LEU A 262 9.36 4.85 14.12
CA LEU A 262 9.22 3.54 13.49
C LEU A 262 8.15 3.57 12.39
N VAL A 263 7.13 4.41 12.61
CA VAL A 263 6.06 4.70 11.67
C VAL A 263 5.89 6.21 11.49
N ASN A 264 5.24 6.64 10.41
CA ASN A 264 5.02 8.06 10.15
C ASN A 264 4.15 8.68 11.27
N PRO A 265 4.53 9.83 11.88
CA PRO A 265 3.77 10.45 12.97
C PRO A 265 2.36 10.92 12.59
N ASN A 266 2.09 11.11 11.29
CA ASN A 266 0.76 11.50 10.78
C ASN A 266 -0.12 10.30 10.40
N SER A 267 0.42 9.08 10.42
CA SER A 267 -0.34 7.87 10.08
C SER A 267 -1.24 7.46 11.24
N TYR A 268 -2.43 6.94 10.96
CA TYR A 268 -3.34 6.46 12.01
C TYR A 268 -3.44 4.93 12.05
N LEU A 269 -3.84 4.41 13.21
CA LEU A 269 -4.16 3.01 13.42
C LEU A 269 -5.67 2.78 13.31
N LEU A 270 -6.05 1.80 12.47
CA LEU A 270 -7.38 1.23 12.40
C LEU A 270 -7.35 -0.19 12.99
N ASN A 271 -7.68 -0.30 14.28
CA ASN A 271 -7.79 -1.59 14.95
C ASN A 271 -9.25 -2.09 14.95
N MET A 272 -9.47 -3.34 14.56
CA MET A 272 -10.81 -3.93 14.44
C MET A 272 -11.61 -3.87 15.74
N TYR A 273 -11.01 -4.24 16.88
CA TYR A 273 -11.72 -4.24 18.15
C TYR A 273 -12.00 -2.82 18.63
N ASN A 274 -11.05 -1.88 18.47
CA ASN A 274 -11.26 -0.48 18.79
C ASN A 274 -12.45 0.11 18.00
N ASP A 275 -12.52 -0.17 16.70
CA ASP A 275 -13.62 0.28 15.83
C ASP A 275 -14.96 -0.36 16.23
N LEU A 276 -15.01 -1.69 16.35
CA LEU A 276 -16.23 -2.40 16.75
C LEU A 276 -16.76 -1.97 18.13
N GLN A 277 -15.86 -1.83 19.11
CA GLN A 277 -16.19 -1.40 20.47
C GLN A 277 -16.47 0.12 20.55
N GLY A 278 -16.24 0.87 19.47
CA GLY A 278 -16.41 2.32 19.43
C GLY A 278 -15.52 3.02 20.45
N ARG A 279 -14.28 2.56 20.62
CA ARG A 279 -13.36 3.12 21.61
C ARG A 279 -13.01 4.57 21.26
N ASN A 280 -13.21 5.46 22.23
CA ASN A 280 -12.78 6.84 22.21
C ASN A 280 -11.73 7.07 23.30
N GLN A 281 -10.57 7.59 22.92
CA GLN A 281 -9.46 7.88 23.84
C GLN A 281 -9.63 9.18 24.63
N ASN A 282 -10.56 10.05 24.21
CA ASN A 282 -10.82 11.32 24.89
C ASN A 282 -11.87 11.18 26.01
N MET A 283 -12.18 9.95 26.41
CA MET A 283 -13.09 9.70 27.52
C MET A 283 -12.37 9.90 28.86
N PRO A 284 -13.00 10.59 29.83
CA PRO A 284 -12.44 10.68 31.18
C PRO A 284 -12.25 9.29 31.77
N ILE A 285 -11.06 9.05 32.32
CA ILE A 285 -10.77 7.84 33.08
C ILE A 285 -11.68 7.84 34.30
N THR A 286 -12.62 6.91 34.33
CA THR A 286 -13.54 6.76 35.46
C THR A 286 -13.06 5.60 36.30
N ALA A 287 -12.83 5.81 37.59
CA ALA A 287 -12.50 4.72 38.48
C ALA A 287 -13.70 3.75 38.50
N ALA A 288 -13.50 2.55 37.96
CA ALA A 288 -14.52 1.51 38.04
C ALA A 288 -14.79 1.18 39.51
N GLU A 289 -16.06 1.29 39.91
CA GLU A 289 -16.51 0.77 41.19
C GLU A 289 -16.46 -0.76 41.14
N ILE A 290 -15.86 -1.38 42.15
CA ILE A 290 -15.78 -2.83 42.26
C ILE A 290 -16.86 -3.23 43.27
N PRO A 291 -17.99 -3.77 42.82
CA PRO A 291 -19.06 -4.14 43.73
C PRO A 291 -18.68 -5.42 44.49
N PHE A 292 -18.64 -5.33 45.82
CA PHE A 292 -18.56 -6.47 46.72
C PHE A 292 -19.27 -6.17 48.05
N GLN A 293 -19.61 -7.20 48.83
CA GLN A 293 -20.33 -7.03 50.09
C GLN A 293 -19.43 -6.45 51.19
N GLU A 294 -19.97 -5.64 52.11
CA GLU A 294 -19.19 -4.94 53.14
C GLU A 294 -18.50 -5.87 54.14
N ASP A 295 -19.01 -7.10 54.31
CA ASP A 295 -18.48 -8.13 55.21
C ASP A 295 -17.34 -8.95 54.60
N TYR A 296 -17.06 -8.79 53.31
CA TYR A 296 -15.96 -9.48 52.66
C TYR A 296 -14.59 -8.97 53.13
N LYS A 297 -13.68 -9.91 53.34
CA LYS A 297 -12.30 -9.60 53.76
C LYS A 297 -11.47 -9.24 52.54
N VAL A 298 -10.78 -8.09 52.61
CA VAL A 298 -9.85 -7.64 51.57
C VAL A 298 -8.40 -7.78 52.05
N GLU A 299 -7.58 -8.50 51.29
CA GLU A 299 -6.12 -8.58 51.48
C GLU A 299 -5.39 -7.84 50.36
N HIS A 300 -4.53 -6.89 50.72
CA HIS A 300 -3.78 -6.08 49.76
C HIS A 300 -2.36 -6.64 49.55
N ASP A 301 -2.09 -7.20 48.37
CA ASP A 301 -0.74 -7.54 47.91
C ASP A 301 -0.13 -6.31 47.22
N LYS A 302 0.54 -5.47 48.03
CA LYS A 302 1.16 -4.22 47.56
C LYS A 302 2.31 -4.45 46.57
N GLU A 303 2.97 -5.60 46.63
CA GLU A 303 4.10 -5.92 45.74
C GLU A 303 3.59 -6.18 44.32
N LYS A 304 2.48 -6.90 44.20
CA LYS A 304 1.87 -7.24 42.90
C LYS A 304 0.80 -6.25 42.43
N ASN A 305 0.44 -5.29 43.28
CA ASN A 305 -0.67 -4.37 43.07
C ASN A 305 -2.00 -5.11 42.82
N VAL A 306 -2.26 -6.12 43.65
CA VAL A 306 -3.45 -6.97 43.59
C VAL A 306 -4.19 -6.95 44.92
N ASP A 307 -5.50 -6.73 44.88
CA ASP A 307 -6.37 -6.96 46.03
C ASP A 307 -7.02 -8.34 45.89
N LYS A 308 -7.03 -9.11 46.97
CA LYS A 308 -7.74 -10.39 47.07
C LYS A 308 -8.93 -10.22 47.98
N ILE A 309 -10.11 -10.61 47.50
CA ILE A 309 -11.37 -10.45 48.22
C ILE A 309 -11.89 -11.85 48.56
N TYR A 310 -12.19 -12.07 49.83
CA TYR A 310 -12.63 -13.34 50.37
C TYR A 310 -14.02 -13.21 51.00
N ASP A 311 -14.85 -14.21 50.72
CA ASP A 311 -16.05 -14.51 51.47
C ASP A 311 -15.69 -15.62 52.48
N ASP A 312 -15.67 -15.27 53.77
CA ASP A 312 -14.99 -16.04 54.82
C ASP A 312 -13.52 -16.39 54.46
N ASP A 313 -13.24 -17.67 54.18
CA ASP A 313 -11.94 -18.20 53.78
C ASP A 313 -11.85 -18.54 52.29
N ASN A 314 -12.92 -18.26 51.52
CA ASN A 314 -13.01 -18.58 50.09
C ASN A 314 -12.63 -17.36 49.26
N LEU A 315 -11.60 -17.51 48.42
CA LEU A 315 -11.23 -16.48 47.44
C LEU A 315 -12.33 -16.40 46.38
N ILE A 316 -12.98 -15.25 46.26
CA ILE A 316 -14.04 -15.01 45.28
C ILE A 316 -13.60 -14.03 44.18
N MET A 317 -12.64 -13.15 44.46
CA MET A 317 -12.21 -12.13 43.51
C MET A 317 -10.74 -11.72 43.68
N GLU A 318 -10.05 -11.50 42.56
CA GLU A 318 -8.75 -10.82 42.53
C GLU A 318 -8.82 -9.59 41.62
N VAL A 319 -8.43 -8.44 42.16
CA VAL A 319 -8.46 -7.15 41.47
C VAL A 319 -7.03 -6.70 41.22
N ALA A 320 -6.61 -6.72 39.95
CA ALA A 320 -5.27 -6.30 39.54
C ALA A 320 -5.29 -4.89 38.92
N ARG A 321 -4.34 -4.06 39.34
CA ARG A 321 -4.16 -2.68 38.84
C ARG A 321 -2.79 -2.51 38.18
N ASN A 322 -2.71 -1.60 37.20
CA ASN A 322 -1.44 -1.25 36.56
C ASN A 322 -0.57 -0.37 37.50
N GLY A 323 0.65 -0.02 37.07
CA GLY A 323 1.57 0.80 37.88
C GLY A 323 1.05 2.21 38.23
N HIS A 324 0.00 2.69 37.54
CA HIS A 324 -0.68 3.95 37.81
C HIS A 324 -1.92 3.78 38.70
N GLY A 325 -2.19 2.58 39.20
CA GLY A 325 -3.34 2.29 40.06
C GLY A 325 -4.67 2.17 39.29
N GLN A 326 -4.65 2.12 37.96
CA GLN A 326 -5.85 1.93 37.16
C GLN A 326 -6.22 0.45 37.12
N LEU A 327 -7.53 0.17 37.11
CA LEU A 327 -8.03 -1.19 37.03
C LEU A 327 -7.63 -1.82 35.69
N LYS A 328 -7.02 -3.00 35.75
CA LYS A 328 -6.60 -3.76 34.57
C LYS A 328 -7.45 -5.00 34.38
N VAL A 329 -7.56 -5.80 35.45
CA VAL A 329 -8.24 -7.09 35.41
C VAL A 329 -8.97 -7.34 36.73
N ILE A 330 -10.18 -7.89 36.65
CA ILE A 330 -10.83 -8.57 37.77
C ILE A 330 -10.96 -10.05 37.41
N ARG A 331 -10.50 -10.94 38.29
CA ARG A 331 -10.72 -12.38 38.18
C ARG A 331 -11.77 -12.79 39.20
N HIS A 332 -12.75 -13.58 38.77
CA HIS A 332 -13.80 -14.12 39.62
C HIS A 332 -13.60 -15.61 39.82
N TYR A 333 -13.79 -16.07 41.04
CA TYR A 333 -13.54 -17.44 41.46
C TYR A 333 -14.77 -18.06 42.11
N ASP A 334 -14.88 -19.38 41.94
CA ASP A 334 -15.83 -20.24 42.65
C ASP A 334 -15.09 -21.49 43.08
N ASP A 335 -15.08 -21.78 44.39
CA ASP A 335 -14.30 -22.86 44.99
C ASP A 335 -12.83 -22.93 44.49
N ARG A 336 -12.16 -21.76 44.44
CA ARG A 336 -10.77 -21.58 43.94
C ARG A 336 -10.57 -21.88 42.46
N LYS A 337 -11.63 -22.12 41.69
CA LYS A 337 -11.57 -22.24 40.23
C LYS A 337 -11.89 -20.91 39.59
N LEU A 338 -11.08 -20.52 38.61
CA LEU A 338 -11.34 -19.31 37.83
C LEU A 338 -12.61 -19.50 37.01
N LEU A 339 -13.62 -18.66 37.23
CA LEU A 339 -14.87 -18.67 36.47
C LEU A 339 -14.81 -17.70 35.31
N SER A 340 -14.41 -16.47 35.59
CA SER A 340 -14.37 -15.41 34.59
C SER A 340 -13.27 -14.40 34.88
N ARG A 341 -12.92 -13.66 33.84
CA ARG A 341 -11.97 -12.56 33.88
C ARG A 341 -12.55 -11.37 33.14
N ASP A 342 -12.74 -10.27 33.85
CA ASP A 342 -13.04 -8.97 33.25
C ASP A 342 -11.74 -8.24 32.95
N ILE A 343 -11.62 -7.72 31.74
CA ILE A 343 -10.46 -7.01 31.20
C ILE A 343 -10.90 -5.58 30.95
N PHE A 344 -10.21 -4.63 31.56
CA PHE A 344 -10.52 -3.21 31.50
C PHE A 344 -9.60 -2.52 30.50
N ASP A 345 -10.15 -1.57 29.74
CA ASP A 345 -9.35 -0.73 28.86
C ASP A 345 -8.58 0.36 29.64
N VAL A 346 -7.75 1.12 28.94
CA VAL A 346 -6.97 2.24 29.50
C VAL A 346 -7.81 3.34 30.16
N ASN A 347 -9.12 3.41 29.87
CA ASN A 347 -10.05 4.37 30.46
C ASN A 347 -10.75 3.80 31.71
N GLY A 348 -10.48 2.54 32.08
CA GLY A 348 -11.10 1.87 33.22
C GLY A 348 -12.49 1.32 32.93
N VAL A 349 -12.86 1.15 31.66
CA VAL A 349 -14.15 0.55 31.27
C VAL A 349 -13.97 -0.94 30.97
N ASN A 350 -14.89 -1.79 31.43
CA ASN A 350 -14.86 -3.22 31.11
C ASN A 350 -14.99 -3.41 29.60
N SER A 351 -13.91 -3.89 28.99
CA SER A 351 -13.78 -4.02 27.54
C SER A 351 -14.08 -5.44 27.08
N ALA A 352 -13.71 -6.44 27.89
CA ALA A 352 -14.01 -7.83 27.59
C ALA A 352 -14.17 -8.69 28.85
N THR A 353 -15.07 -9.66 28.80
CA THR A 353 -15.18 -10.73 29.81
C THR A 353 -14.86 -12.06 29.17
N GLN A 354 -13.89 -12.79 29.72
CA GLN A 354 -13.58 -14.17 29.36
C GLN A 354 -14.25 -15.11 30.36
N PHE A 355 -14.88 -16.17 29.89
CA PHE A 355 -15.45 -17.24 30.72
C PHE A 355 -14.64 -18.52 30.52
N TYR A 356 -14.35 -19.21 31.61
CA TYR A 356 -13.52 -20.41 31.65
C TYR A 356 -14.38 -21.65 31.87
N ASP A 357 -13.89 -22.80 31.39
CA ASP A 357 -14.52 -24.10 31.62
C ASP A 357 -14.41 -24.48 33.11
N PRO A 358 -15.53 -24.73 33.83
CA PRO A 358 -15.50 -25.18 35.23
C PRO A 358 -14.75 -26.50 35.47
N GLN A 359 -14.59 -27.32 34.42
CA GLN A 359 -13.84 -28.57 34.44
C GLN A 359 -12.38 -28.39 34.01
N ASN A 360 -12.05 -27.31 33.30
CA ASN A 360 -10.70 -26.96 32.88
C ASN A 360 -10.47 -25.45 32.98
N PRO A 361 -9.99 -24.94 34.13
CA PRO A 361 -9.84 -23.50 34.38
C PRO A 361 -8.79 -22.81 33.50
N ASN A 362 -8.07 -23.55 32.66
CA ASN A 362 -7.14 -23.01 31.66
C ASN A 362 -7.76 -22.87 30.26
N ARG A 363 -9.01 -23.33 30.06
CA ARG A 363 -9.72 -23.26 28.78
C ARG A 363 -10.75 -22.15 28.82
N VAL A 364 -10.58 -21.13 27.97
CA VAL A 364 -11.62 -20.13 27.70
C VAL A 364 -12.68 -20.77 26.80
N ILE A 365 -13.94 -20.67 27.21
CA ILE A 365 -15.10 -21.21 26.46
C ILE A 365 -15.92 -20.11 25.79
N ARG A 366 -15.82 -18.87 26.29
CA ARG A 366 -16.55 -17.73 25.75
C ARG A 366 -15.84 -16.43 26.06
N GLU A 367 -15.90 -15.49 25.12
CA GLU A 367 -15.52 -14.11 25.31
C GLU A 367 -16.65 -13.19 24.89
N ASN A 368 -16.95 -12.22 25.75
CA ASN A 368 -17.85 -11.11 25.45
C ASN A 368 -17.01 -9.85 25.33
N PHE A 369 -17.22 -9.06 24.28
CA PHE A 369 -16.60 -7.76 24.09
C PHE A 369 -17.66 -6.67 24.17
N TYR A 370 -17.35 -5.61 24.90
CA TYR A 370 -18.29 -4.53 25.20
C TYR A 370 -17.84 -3.22 24.57
N ARG A 371 -18.81 -2.39 24.22
CA ARG A 371 -18.56 -0.99 23.90
C ARG A 371 -18.31 -0.20 25.17
N GLN A 372 -17.85 1.03 25.02
CA GLN A 372 -17.60 1.90 26.17
C GLN A 372 -18.86 2.28 26.98
N ASP A 373 -20.05 2.12 26.39
CA ASP A 373 -21.33 2.28 27.09
C ASP A 373 -21.79 1.00 27.83
N GLY A 374 -20.95 -0.04 27.86
CA GLY A 374 -21.24 -1.34 28.46
C GLY A 374 -22.12 -2.26 27.61
N THR A 375 -22.59 -1.82 26.43
CA THR A 375 -23.38 -2.68 25.54
C THR A 375 -22.51 -3.72 24.86
N LEU A 376 -23.08 -4.90 24.62
CA LEU A 376 -22.36 -5.99 23.97
C LEU A 376 -22.17 -5.70 22.47
N VAL A 377 -20.95 -5.86 21.96
CA VAL A 377 -20.69 -5.79 20.52
C VAL A 377 -20.39 -7.15 19.92
N LEU A 378 -19.63 -8.00 20.60
CA LEU A 378 -19.15 -9.26 20.05
C LEU A 378 -19.25 -10.35 21.10
N ILE A 379 -19.70 -11.55 20.71
CA ILE A 379 -19.50 -12.77 21.49
C ILE A 379 -18.70 -13.73 20.63
N LYS A 380 -17.66 -14.33 21.20
CA LYS A 380 -16.99 -15.50 20.66
C LYS A 380 -17.25 -16.69 21.56
N ASN A 381 -17.78 -17.78 21.02
CA ASN A 381 -17.93 -19.04 21.73
C ASN A 381 -16.93 -20.05 21.17
N TYR A 382 -16.02 -20.54 22.01
CA TYR A 382 -14.99 -21.48 21.58
C TYR A 382 -15.54 -22.91 21.57
N THR A 383 -15.67 -23.47 20.38
CA THR A 383 -16.01 -24.89 20.19
C THR A 383 -14.73 -25.72 20.05
N ASP A 384 -14.84 -27.03 19.81
CA ASP A 384 -13.67 -27.89 19.59
C ASP A 384 -13.04 -27.70 18.19
N GLU A 385 -13.72 -27.03 17.26
CA GLU A 385 -13.24 -26.79 15.88
C GLU A 385 -12.80 -25.33 15.69
N GLU A 386 -13.75 -24.40 15.68
CA GLU A 386 -13.51 -22.95 15.48
C GLU A 386 -14.45 -22.11 16.36
N PRO A 387 -14.10 -20.84 16.65
CA PRO A 387 -14.98 -19.98 17.43
C PRO A 387 -16.25 -19.62 16.63
N PHE A 388 -17.42 -19.81 17.23
CA PHE A 388 -18.66 -19.25 16.71
C PHE A 388 -18.83 -17.81 17.20
N ILE A 389 -18.81 -16.86 16.26
CA ILE A 389 -18.76 -15.44 16.55
C ILE A 389 -20.11 -14.79 16.23
N GLN A 390 -20.59 -13.94 17.12
CA GLN A 390 -21.84 -13.18 16.98
C GLN A 390 -21.55 -11.69 17.12
N LEU A 391 -21.98 -10.90 16.14
CA LEU A 391 -21.82 -9.45 16.14
C LEU A 391 -23.17 -8.77 16.39
N PHE A 392 -23.20 -7.82 17.31
CA PHE A 392 -24.41 -7.11 17.75
C PHE A 392 -24.34 -5.63 17.42
N SER A 393 -25.50 -5.03 17.18
CA SER A 393 -25.66 -3.57 17.09
C SER A 393 -25.68 -2.92 18.48
N ARG A 394 -25.65 -1.58 18.54
CA ARG A 394 -25.83 -0.83 19.79
C ARG A 394 -27.17 -1.10 20.49
N GLY A 395 -28.20 -1.50 19.74
CA GLY A 395 -29.48 -1.93 20.29
C GLY A 395 -29.50 -3.38 20.80
N ASN A 396 -28.34 -4.03 20.92
CA ASN A 396 -28.19 -5.45 21.26
C ASN A 396 -28.91 -6.42 20.28
N VAL A 397 -29.11 -6.00 19.04
CA VAL A 397 -29.68 -6.85 17.97
C VAL A 397 -28.55 -7.54 17.23
N LEU A 398 -28.64 -8.86 17.06
CA LEU A 398 -27.70 -9.66 16.26
C LEU A 398 -27.69 -9.17 14.81
N ILE A 399 -26.54 -8.70 14.34
CA ILE A 399 -26.31 -8.23 12.97
C ILE A 399 -25.87 -9.38 12.08
N SER A 400 -24.89 -10.15 12.53
CA SER A 400 -24.24 -11.19 11.74
C SER A 400 -23.62 -12.25 12.64
N THR A 401 -23.35 -13.42 12.06
CA THR A 401 -22.62 -14.52 12.69
C THR A 401 -21.49 -14.96 11.78
N PHE A 402 -20.36 -15.35 12.37
CA PHE A 402 -19.17 -15.80 11.65
C PHE A 402 -18.69 -17.11 12.24
N LYS A 403 -18.12 -17.97 11.40
CA LYS A 403 -17.60 -19.28 11.81
C LYS A 403 -16.13 -19.24 12.23
N SER A 404 -15.44 -18.15 11.88
CA SER A 404 -14.03 -17.94 12.19
C SER A 404 -13.69 -16.45 12.31
N ASP A 405 -12.53 -16.16 12.88
CA ASP A 405 -11.97 -14.80 12.92
C ASP A 405 -11.70 -14.26 11.52
N GLU A 406 -11.24 -15.11 10.59
CA GLU A 406 -11.02 -14.73 9.19
C GLU A 406 -12.30 -14.19 8.52
N GLU A 407 -13.46 -14.82 8.79
CA GLU A 407 -14.74 -14.37 8.25
C GLU A 407 -15.18 -13.03 8.85
N LEU A 408 -14.96 -12.83 10.16
CA LEU A 408 -15.23 -11.55 10.82
C LEU A 408 -14.34 -10.43 10.25
N ILE A 409 -13.03 -10.67 10.15
CA ILE A 409 -12.04 -9.71 9.64
C ILE A 409 -12.39 -9.30 8.20
N PHE A 410 -12.65 -10.29 7.34
CA PHE A 410 -13.05 -10.04 5.97
C PHE A 410 -14.33 -9.19 5.88
N TRP A 411 -15.33 -9.53 6.70
CA TRP A 411 -16.58 -8.79 6.76
C TRP A 411 -16.36 -7.36 7.25
N TRP A 412 -15.56 -7.16 8.29
CA TRP A 412 -15.27 -5.85 8.87
C TRP A 412 -14.55 -4.95 7.87
N LEU A 413 -13.48 -5.44 7.24
CA LEU A 413 -12.74 -4.69 6.20
C LEU A 413 -13.66 -4.26 5.07
N LYS A 414 -14.44 -5.20 4.52
CA LYS A 414 -15.33 -4.95 3.39
C LYS A 414 -16.47 -3.99 3.72
N ASN A 415 -17.16 -4.21 4.84
CA ASN A 415 -18.47 -3.58 5.11
C ASN A 415 -18.38 -2.38 6.05
N GLN A 416 -17.25 -2.19 6.73
CA GLN A 416 -17.07 -1.14 7.72
C GLN A 416 -15.77 -0.36 7.48
N ALA A 417 -14.60 -0.95 7.76
CA ALA A 417 -13.32 -0.26 7.77
C ALA A 417 -12.95 0.39 6.43
N LEU A 418 -13.14 -0.32 5.31
CA LEU A 418 -12.78 0.14 3.95
C LEU A 418 -14.02 0.32 3.06
N ARG A 419 -15.19 0.52 3.67
CA ARG A 419 -16.44 0.63 2.92
C ARG A 419 -16.38 1.80 1.93
N ASN A 420 -16.65 1.51 0.66
CA ASN A 420 -16.63 2.48 -0.44
C ASN A 420 -15.27 3.20 -0.63
N MET A 421 -14.18 2.60 -0.12
CA MET A 421 -12.84 3.16 -0.23
C MET A 421 -12.04 2.41 -1.28
N GLN A 422 -11.37 3.15 -2.16
CA GLN A 422 -10.29 2.57 -2.96
C GLN A 422 -9.04 2.51 -2.09
N ALA A 423 -8.66 1.29 -1.71
CA ALA A 423 -7.56 1.04 -0.79
C ALA A 423 -6.56 0.05 -1.38
N THR A 424 -5.28 0.23 -1.07
CA THR A 424 -4.22 -0.75 -1.33
C THR A 424 -3.70 -1.20 0.03
N ILE A 425 -3.75 -2.51 0.28
CA ILE A 425 -3.30 -3.12 1.52
C ILE A 425 -2.00 -3.86 1.25
N PHE A 426 -0.95 -3.46 1.98
CA PHE A 426 0.31 -4.17 2.06
C PHE A 426 0.26 -5.17 3.20
N VAL A 427 0.61 -6.42 2.94
CA VAL A 427 0.49 -7.49 3.94
C VAL A 427 1.69 -8.41 3.88
N SER A 428 2.27 -8.76 5.03
CA SER A 428 3.33 -9.77 5.08
C SER A 428 2.84 -11.10 4.55
N ILE A 429 3.64 -11.78 3.74
CA ILE A 429 3.33 -13.12 3.22
C ILE A 429 3.20 -14.18 4.34
N ASP A 430 3.78 -13.89 5.51
CA ASP A 430 3.68 -14.73 6.71
C ASP A 430 2.40 -14.49 7.53
N SER A 431 1.63 -13.43 7.22
CA SER A 431 0.35 -13.17 7.90
C SER A 431 -0.57 -14.38 7.74
N ALA A 432 -1.20 -14.80 8.85
CA ALA A 432 -2.18 -15.87 8.81
C ALA A 432 -3.38 -15.53 7.90
N PHE A 433 -3.63 -14.24 7.69
CA PHE A 433 -4.77 -13.73 6.92
C PHE A 433 -4.44 -13.45 5.45
N TYR A 434 -3.18 -13.57 5.00
CA TYR A 434 -2.74 -13.21 3.65
C TYR A 434 -3.66 -13.79 2.56
N LYS A 435 -3.85 -15.12 2.55
CA LYS A 435 -4.66 -15.80 1.53
C LYS A 435 -6.12 -15.33 1.57
N LYS A 436 -6.68 -15.13 2.76
CA LYS A 436 -8.06 -14.63 2.92
C LYS A 436 -8.20 -13.20 2.41
N LEU A 437 -7.21 -12.34 2.64
CA LEU A 437 -7.26 -10.94 2.20
C LEU A 437 -7.25 -10.81 0.67
N LEU A 438 -6.68 -11.76 -0.07
CA LEU A 438 -6.73 -11.80 -1.54
C LEU A 438 -8.17 -11.76 -2.09
N ASP A 439 -9.15 -12.22 -1.32
CA ASP A 439 -10.57 -12.14 -1.66
C ASP A 439 -11.12 -10.70 -1.62
N LEU A 440 -10.42 -9.71 -1.05
CA LEU A 440 -10.88 -8.32 -1.06
C LEU A 440 -10.74 -7.67 -2.44
N ARG A 441 -9.95 -8.25 -3.34
CA ARG A 441 -9.74 -7.75 -4.72
C ARG A 441 -10.99 -7.66 -5.56
N LYS A 442 -12.01 -8.45 -5.26
CA LYS A 442 -13.34 -8.38 -5.90
C LYS A 442 -14.15 -7.14 -5.47
N TYR A 443 -13.63 -6.32 -4.56
CA TYR A 443 -14.24 -5.10 -4.03
C TYR A 443 -13.36 -3.86 -4.25
N SER A 444 -12.55 -3.85 -5.32
CA SER A 444 -11.66 -2.73 -5.69
C SER A 444 -10.59 -2.39 -4.64
N ILE A 445 -10.29 -3.33 -3.75
CA ILE A 445 -9.19 -3.27 -2.78
C ILE A 445 -8.01 -4.05 -3.36
N GLU A 446 -6.87 -3.38 -3.55
CA GLU A 446 -5.66 -4.04 -4.03
C GLU A 446 -4.91 -4.65 -2.85
N ILE A 447 -4.33 -5.85 -3.04
CA ILE A 447 -3.53 -6.53 -2.02
C ILE A 447 -2.15 -6.76 -2.59
N ILE A 448 -1.13 -6.20 -1.93
CA ILE A 448 0.27 -6.31 -2.33
C ILE A 448 1.02 -7.04 -1.21
N PRO A 449 1.47 -8.30 -1.42
CA PRO A 449 2.27 -8.99 -0.43
C PRO A 449 3.65 -8.35 -0.25
N ILE A 450 4.16 -8.45 0.97
CA ILE A 450 5.54 -8.12 1.34
C ILE A 450 6.27 -9.43 1.65
N VAL A 451 7.43 -9.63 1.02
CA VAL A 451 8.33 -10.76 1.25
C VAL A 451 9.65 -10.19 1.77
N MET A 452 9.92 -10.35 3.07
CA MET A 452 11.12 -9.85 3.73
C MET A 452 12.33 -10.77 3.53
N THR A 453 12.14 -12.09 3.48
CA THR A 453 13.21 -13.08 3.25
C THR A 453 12.78 -14.20 2.29
N GLN A 454 13.74 -14.89 1.67
CA GLN A 454 13.48 -15.95 0.68
C GLN A 454 12.83 -17.21 1.30
N ASP A 455 13.09 -17.46 2.59
CA ASP A 455 12.65 -18.67 3.29
C ASP A 455 11.30 -18.49 4.00
N GLN A 456 10.73 -17.28 3.96
CA GLN A 456 9.40 -17.01 4.50
C GLN A 456 8.35 -17.88 3.83
N ASN A 457 7.62 -18.63 4.66
CA ASN A 457 6.53 -19.52 4.27
C ASN A 457 6.67 -20.10 2.85
N ALA A 458 7.70 -20.92 2.64
CA ALA A 458 8.12 -21.39 1.31
C ALA A 458 6.99 -21.96 0.44
N SER A 459 5.95 -22.54 1.05
CA SER A 459 4.75 -23.00 0.35
C SER A 459 3.94 -21.86 -0.27
N ILE A 460 3.71 -20.78 0.48
CA ILE A 460 2.98 -19.59 0.04
C ILE A 460 3.82 -18.80 -0.98
N VAL A 461 5.14 -18.65 -0.76
CA VAL A 461 6.02 -18.04 -1.77
C VAL A 461 6.01 -18.86 -3.07
N THR A 462 5.97 -20.19 -2.98
CA THR A 462 5.85 -21.04 -4.18
C THR A 462 4.54 -20.80 -4.92
N ASP A 463 3.41 -20.65 -4.22
CA ASP A 463 2.12 -20.29 -4.84
C ASP A 463 2.16 -18.92 -5.52
N LEU A 464 2.80 -17.94 -4.89
CA LEU A 464 3.03 -16.61 -5.44
C LEU A 464 3.82 -16.70 -6.75
N LEU A 465 4.97 -17.39 -6.72
CA LEU A 465 5.86 -17.54 -7.88
C LEU A 465 5.20 -18.33 -9.03
N ASN A 466 4.35 -19.29 -8.71
CA ASN A 466 3.59 -20.05 -9.71
C ASN A 466 2.38 -19.27 -10.26
N GLY A 467 2.03 -18.12 -9.67
CA GLY A 467 0.87 -17.31 -10.05
C GLY A 467 -0.47 -17.89 -9.61
N THR A 468 -0.48 -18.88 -8.71
CA THR A 468 -1.71 -19.45 -8.15
C THR A 468 -2.58 -18.38 -7.50
N ASP A 469 -1.91 -17.44 -6.81
CA ASP A 469 -2.56 -16.32 -6.10
C ASP A 469 -3.01 -15.20 -7.03
N LYS A 470 -2.65 -15.25 -8.32
CA LYS A 470 -2.92 -14.19 -9.31
C LYS A 470 -2.48 -12.81 -8.83
N ILE A 471 -1.42 -12.76 -8.03
CA ILE A 471 -0.76 -11.51 -7.66
C ILE A 471 0.05 -11.04 -8.86
N THR A 472 0.06 -9.73 -9.08
CA THR A 472 0.84 -9.11 -10.16
C THR A 472 1.75 -8.00 -9.62
N ALA A 473 1.81 -7.80 -8.31
CA ALA A 473 2.65 -6.80 -7.65
C ALA A 473 3.13 -7.32 -6.29
N VAL A 474 4.42 -7.23 -5.98
CA VAL A 474 5.03 -7.75 -4.74
C VAL A 474 6.13 -6.81 -4.26
N PHE A 475 6.14 -6.49 -2.96
CA PHE A 475 7.27 -5.81 -2.34
C PHE A 475 8.27 -6.81 -1.77
N ALA A 476 9.52 -6.71 -2.20
CA ALA A 476 10.65 -7.44 -1.66
C ALA A 476 11.36 -6.61 -0.57
N GLY A 477 11.72 -7.23 0.55
CA GLY A 477 12.36 -6.54 1.67
C GLY A 477 13.81 -6.11 1.42
N ASN A 478 14.46 -6.66 0.38
CA ASN A 478 15.81 -6.31 -0.07
C ASN A 478 16.05 -6.84 -1.49
N ASP A 479 17.16 -6.44 -2.10
CA ASP A 479 17.52 -6.82 -3.47
C ASP A 479 17.76 -8.32 -3.67
N ASN A 480 18.22 -9.03 -2.64
CA ASN A 480 18.40 -10.48 -2.74
C ASN A 480 17.05 -11.19 -2.87
N VAL A 481 16.04 -10.73 -2.13
CA VAL A 481 14.67 -11.23 -2.27
C VAL A 481 14.09 -10.82 -3.62
N ASN A 482 14.29 -9.57 -4.04
CA ASN A 482 13.84 -9.08 -5.34
C ASN A 482 14.41 -9.95 -6.49
N GLY A 483 15.72 -10.16 -6.49
CA GLY A 483 16.41 -11.00 -7.48
C GLY A 483 15.95 -12.46 -7.45
N TYR A 484 15.66 -13.00 -6.27
CA TYR A 484 15.08 -14.35 -6.14
C TYR A 484 13.68 -14.42 -6.75
N LEU A 485 12.80 -13.47 -6.41
CA LEU A 485 11.43 -13.44 -6.93
C LEU A 485 11.42 -13.29 -8.45
N ASN A 486 12.20 -12.36 -9.00
CA ASN A 486 12.30 -12.17 -10.45
C ASN A 486 12.85 -13.40 -11.18
N LYS A 487 13.84 -14.09 -10.62
CA LYS A 487 14.45 -15.26 -11.26
C LYS A 487 13.53 -16.48 -11.26
N ASN A 488 12.67 -16.63 -10.25
CA ASN A 488 11.88 -17.84 -10.05
C ASN A 488 10.39 -17.69 -10.38
N ALA A 489 9.91 -16.45 -10.59
CA ALA A 489 8.55 -16.20 -11.01
C ALA A 489 8.25 -16.83 -12.36
N LYS A 490 7.15 -17.59 -12.43
CA LYS A 490 6.64 -18.20 -13.67
C LYS A 490 5.55 -17.37 -14.33
N VAL A 491 5.22 -16.24 -13.72
CA VAL A 491 4.22 -15.28 -14.17
C VAL A 491 4.81 -13.87 -14.10
N ASP A 492 4.35 -13.00 -14.99
CA ASP A 492 4.76 -11.60 -14.99
C ASP A 492 4.22 -10.91 -13.72
N MET A 493 5.14 -10.38 -12.90
CA MET A 493 4.84 -9.63 -11.68
C MET A 493 5.67 -8.36 -11.62
N ASP A 494 5.06 -7.27 -11.14
CA ASP A 494 5.76 -6.05 -10.75
C ASP A 494 6.43 -6.31 -9.38
N ILE A 495 7.76 -6.15 -9.27
CA ILE A 495 8.51 -6.48 -8.06
C ILE A 495 9.42 -5.30 -7.73
N SER A 496 9.10 -4.61 -6.63
CA SER A 496 9.89 -3.50 -6.08
C SER A 496 10.61 -3.90 -4.81
N THR A 497 11.79 -3.33 -4.57
CA THR A 497 12.46 -3.44 -3.26
C THR A 497 11.96 -2.34 -2.33
N LEU A 498 11.81 -2.63 -1.03
CA LEU A 498 11.48 -1.65 0.03
C LEU A 498 12.61 -0.64 0.36
N GLU A 499 13.68 -0.60 -0.44
CA GLU A 499 14.82 0.33 -0.28
C GLU A 499 15.06 1.19 -1.53
N ASP A 500 14.51 0.79 -2.69
CA ASP A 500 14.71 1.42 -3.99
C ASP A 500 13.35 1.51 -4.71
N VAL A 501 12.54 2.48 -4.31
CA VAL A 501 11.49 2.98 -5.20
C VAL A 501 12.01 4.34 -5.68
N GLU A 502 12.39 4.45 -6.95
CA GLU A 502 12.84 5.72 -7.51
C GLU A 502 11.61 6.55 -7.87
N THR A 503 11.30 7.58 -7.09
CA THR A 503 10.24 8.54 -7.42
C THR A 503 10.45 9.10 -8.83
N PRO A 504 9.42 9.13 -9.69
CA PRO A 504 9.48 9.92 -10.89
C PRO A 504 9.55 11.38 -10.48
N ILE A 505 10.66 12.04 -10.82
CA ILE A 505 10.77 13.50 -10.73
C ILE A 505 9.85 14.08 -11.82
N TYR A 506 8.59 14.30 -11.50
CA TYR A 506 7.74 15.20 -12.28
C TYR A 506 8.07 16.63 -11.86
N LYS A 507 9.00 17.28 -12.56
CA LYS A 507 9.09 18.74 -12.53
C LYS A 507 7.89 19.29 -13.31
N HIS A 508 7.08 20.09 -12.63
CA HIS A 508 5.99 20.88 -13.23
C HIS A 508 6.48 21.83 -14.32
#